data_AF-A0A6A5VI09-F1
#
_entry.id   AF-A0A6A5VI09-F1
#
_cell.length_a   1.000
_cell.length_b   1.000
_cell.length_c   1.000
_cell.angle_alpha   90.00
_cell.angle_beta   90.00
_cell.angle_gamma   90.00
#
_symmetry.space_group_name_H-M   'P 1'
#
loop_
_entity.id
_entity.type
_entity.pdbx_description
1 polymer ?
#
loop_
_entity_poly.entity_id
_entity_poly.type
_entity_poly.pdbx_seq_one_letter_code
_entity_poly.pdbx_strand_id
1 'polypeptide(L)'
;KPIVRCQFPDPVRDRSPIIGLSSNLLLRTCFRIGEAINQAARANKNGQNIMIELYARVRSSERDAVKQRFVFSDLFHDRPPYLKGEYDASIWKQVELYNYDSGRFLSKAEMCRCVGMIKRNENKEWMMVVLNIWEATWEDVDWVEGI
;
A
#
# COMPACT_ATOMS: atom_id res chain seq x y z
N LYS A 1 17.48 4.96 9.06
CA LYS A 1 17.33 4.11 10.27
C LYS A 1 15.96 3.45 10.20
N PRO A 2 15.79 2.13 10.41
CA PRO A 2 14.47 1.50 10.34
C PRO A 2 13.52 2.07 11.40
N ILE A 3 12.28 2.37 10.99
CA ILE A 3 11.21 2.75 11.91
C ILE A 3 10.76 1.49 12.68
N VAL A 4 10.81 1.56 14.00
CA VAL A 4 10.27 0.52 14.90
C VAL A 4 8.93 1.03 15.41
N ARG A 5 7.86 0.55 14.79
CA ARG A 5 6.50 0.93 15.13
C ARG A 5 5.99 0.18 16.38
N CYS A 6 5.13 0.83 17.17
CA CYS A 6 4.28 0.19 18.18
C CYS A 6 3.24 -0.76 17.55
N GLN A 7 2.76 -1.77 18.27
CA GLN A 7 1.72 -2.64 17.69
C GLN A 7 0.49 -1.85 17.27
N PHE A 8 -0.09 -2.22 16.12
CA PHE A 8 -1.34 -1.63 15.67
C PHE A 8 -2.43 -1.81 16.74
N PRO A 9 -3.31 -0.81 16.94
CA PRO A 9 -4.44 -0.94 17.83
C PRO A 9 -5.30 -2.15 17.45
N ASP A 10 -5.81 -2.84 18.46
CA ASP A 10 -6.75 -3.92 18.26
C ASP A 10 -8.00 -3.40 17.53
N PRO A 11 -8.59 -4.21 16.62
CA PRO A 11 -9.86 -3.87 16.02
C PRO A 11 -10.93 -3.58 17.08
N VAL A 12 -11.85 -2.68 16.75
CA VAL A 12 -13.04 -2.46 17.57
C VAL A 12 -13.80 -3.77 17.73
N ARG A 13 -14.54 -3.91 18.83
CA ARG A 13 -15.41 -5.08 19.03
C ARG A 13 -16.50 -5.11 17.96
N ASP A 14 -16.92 -6.32 17.59
CA ASP A 14 -18.11 -6.50 16.77
C ASP A 14 -19.31 -5.83 17.44
N ARG A 15 -20.15 -5.18 16.62
CA ARG A 15 -21.32 -4.40 17.05
C ARG A 15 -20.95 -3.24 17.98
N SER A 16 -19.99 -2.43 17.55
CA SER A 16 -19.67 -1.16 18.20
C SER A 16 -20.92 -0.30 18.42
N PRO A 17 -21.07 0.38 19.58
CA PRO A 17 -22.15 1.34 19.81
C PRO A 17 -22.02 2.60 18.93
N ILE A 18 -20.86 2.83 18.32
CA ILE A 18 -20.63 3.94 17.41
C ILE A 18 -21.17 3.55 16.03
N ILE A 19 -22.22 4.26 15.59
CA ILE A 19 -22.86 4.06 14.28
C ILE A 19 -21.83 4.26 13.16
N GLY A 20 -21.76 3.30 12.24
CA GLY A 20 -20.84 3.31 11.10
C GLY A 20 -19.44 2.77 11.42
N LEU A 21 -19.09 2.55 12.69
CA LEU A 21 -17.83 1.92 13.07
C LEU A 21 -17.94 0.39 12.97
N SER A 22 -17.04 -0.23 12.21
CA SER A 22 -17.00 -1.68 12.01
C SER A 22 -15.59 -2.21 12.18
N SER A 23 -15.48 -3.41 12.74
CA SER A 23 -14.26 -4.23 12.80
C SER A 23 -13.83 -4.76 11.43
N ASN A 24 -14.68 -4.63 10.41
CA ASN A 24 -14.50 -5.25 9.10
C ASN A 24 -13.52 -4.51 8.20
N LEU A 25 -13.32 -3.20 8.40
CA LEU A 25 -12.42 -2.38 7.59
C LEU A 25 -11.34 -1.74 8.48
N LEU A 26 -10.09 -2.11 8.23
CA LEU A 26 -8.93 -1.61 8.97
C LEU A 26 -7.98 -0.87 8.03
N LEU A 27 -7.49 0.30 8.42
CA LEU A 27 -6.38 0.97 7.76
C LEU A 27 -5.08 0.69 8.55
N ARG A 28 -3.99 0.38 7.83
CA ARG A 28 -2.67 0.08 8.40
C ARG A 28 -1.57 0.75 7.59
N THR A 29 -0.77 1.61 8.24
CA THR A 29 0.29 2.40 7.59
C THR A 29 1.66 1.72 7.65
N CYS A 30 2.06 0.93 6.66
CA CYS A 30 3.31 0.17 6.73
C CYS A 30 4.49 0.92 6.10
N PHE A 31 5.68 0.80 6.70
CA PHE A 31 6.96 1.30 6.14
C PHE A 31 7.87 0.16 5.64
N ARG A 32 7.46 -1.09 5.88
CA ARG A 32 8.20 -2.30 5.53
C ARG A 32 7.35 -3.21 4.67
N ILE A 33 7.91 -3.74 3.58
CA ILE A 33 7.16 -4.63 2.67
C ILE A 33 6.70 -5.91 3.40
N GLY A 34 7.57 -6.48 4.22
CA GLY A 34 7.25 -7.68 5.00
C GLY A 34 6.12 -7.44 6.00
N GLU A 35 6.05 -6.25 6.60
CA GLU A 35 4.96 -5.88 7.52
C GLU A 35 3.62 -5.79 6.78
N ALA A 36 3.58 -5.11 5.63
CA ALA A 36 2.39 -5.01 4.80
C ALA A 36 1.87 -6.39 4.39
N ILE A 37 2.76 -7.28 3.93
CA ILE A 37 2.40 -8.67 3.57
C ILE A 37 1.87 -9.44 4.80
N ASN A 38 2.52 -9.29 5.96
CA ASN A 38 2.09 -9.97 7.18
C ASN A 38 0.71 -9.49 7.66
N GLN A 39 0.44 -8.18 7.59
CA GLN A 39 -0.87 -7.62 7.93
C GLN A 39 -1.95 -8.13 6.97
N ALA A 40 -1.67 -8.15 5.66
CA ALA A 40 -2.56 -8.72 4.66
C ALA A 40 -2.83 -10.22 4.89
N ALA A 41 -1.78 -10.98 5.22
CA ALA A 41 -1.90 -12.41 5.52
C ALA A 41 -2.79 -12.68 6.74
N ARG A 42 -2.62 -11.90 7.80
CA ARG A 42 -3.45 -11.99 9.02
C ARG A 42 -4.91 -11.63 8.72
N ALA A 43 -5.13 -10.51 8.03
CA ALA A 43 -6.48 -10.07 7.66
C ALA A 43 -7.19 -11.11 6.79
N ASN A 44 -6.51 -11.65 5.78
CA ASN A 44 -7.04 -12.70 4.91
C ASN A 44 -7.41 -13.98 5.69
N LYS A 45 -6.62 -14.37 6.69
CA LYS A 45 -6.93 -15.52 7.56
C LYS A 45 -8.17 -15.28 8.42
N ASN A 46 -8.39 -14.04 8.84
CA ASN A 46 -9.49 -13.65 9.72
C ASN A 46 -10.74 -13.17 8.97
N GLY A 47 -10.74 -13.18 7.63
CA GLY A 47 -11.85 -12.68 6.82
C GLY A 47 -12.05 -11.16 6.92
N GLN A 48 -11.01 -10.40 7.29
CA GLN A 48 -11.06 -8.95 7.45
C GLN A 48 -10.64 -8.23 6.17
N ASN A 49 -11.27 -7.10 5.86
CA ASN A 49 -10.82 -6.21 4.80
C ASN A 49 -9.83 -5.21 5.38
N ILE A 50 -8.61 -5.23 4.85
CA ILE A 50 -7.54 -4.33 5.26
C ILE A 50 -7.12 -3.44 4.09
N MET A 51 -7.11 -2.14 4.35
CA MET A 51 -6.47 -1.15 3.52
C MET A 51 -5.06 -0.90 4.07
N ILE A 52 -4.09 -0.92 3.18
CA ILE A 52 -2.70 -0.65 3.50
C ILE A 52 -2.35 0.69 2.91
N GLU A 53 -1.81 1.56 3.74
CA GLU A 53 -1.04 2.73 3.33
C GLU A 53 0.43 2.36 3.42
N LEU A 54 1.10 2.20 2.29
CA LEU A 54 2.46 1.71 2.20
C LEU A 54 3.40 2.84 1.76
N TYR A 55 4.38 3.15 2.60
CA TYR A 55 5.55 3.93 2.21
C TYR A 55 6.65 2.99 1.74
N ALA A 56 7.02 3.10 0.47
CA ALA A 56 7.96 2.19 -0.18
C ALA A 56 8.72 2.91 -1.30
N ARG A 57 9.77 2.26 -1.81
CA ARG A 57 10.47 2.72 -3.02
C ARG A 57 9.95 1.96 -4.23
N VAL A 58 9.64 2.68 -5.31
CA VAL A 58 9.26 2.07 -6.59
C VAL A 58 10.53 1.65 -7.32
N ARG A 59 10.75 0.35 -7.47
CA ARG A 59 11.93 -0.19 -8.16
C ARG A 59 11.77 -0.13 -9.68
N SER A 60 10.58 -0.45 -10.16
CA SER A 60 10.21 -0.33 -11.57
C SER A 60 8.72 -0.03 -11.69
N SER A 61 8.37 0.66 -12.76
CA SER A 61 6.98 0.85 -13.16
C SER A 61 6.85 0.73 -14.67
N GLU A 62 5.77 0.09 -15.08
CA GLU A 62 5.41 -0.08 -16.49
C GLU A 62 3.93 0.25 -16.64
N ARG A 63 3.56 0.99 -17.70
CA ARG A 63 2.18 1.37 -17.96
C ARG A 63 1.75 0.87 -19.33
N ASP A 64 0.62 0.19 -19.37
CA ASP A 64 -0.10 -0.17 -20.59
C ASP A 64 -1.40 0.65 -20.70
N ALA A 65 -2.26 0.34 -21.68
CA ALA A 65 -3.49 1.09 -21.93
C ALA A 65 -4.55 0.96 -20.81
N VAL A 66 -4.46 -0.10 -19.99
CA VAL A 66 -5.48 -0.53 -19.03
C VAL A 66 -4.96 -0.52 -17.59
N LYS A 67 -3.65 -0.65 -17.37
CA LYS A 67 -3.04 -0.76 -16.04
C LYS A 67 -1.66 -0.13 -15.99
N GLN A 68 -1.29 0.34 -14.82
CA GLN A 68 0.10 0.60 -14.45
C GLN A 68 0.55 -0.43 -13.42
N ARG A 69 1.66 -1.10 -13.70
CA ARG A 69 2.28 -2.10 -12.83
C ARG A 69 3.46 -1.49 -12.11
N PHE A 70 3.67 -1.94 -10.88
CA PHE A 70 4.74 -1.48 -10.01
C PHE A 70 5.45 -2.65 -9.36
N VAL A 71 6.76 -2.50 -9.12
CA VAL A 71 7.50 -3.36 -8.21
C VAL A 71 7.96 -2.50 -7.04
N PHE A 72 7.35 -2.69 -5.88
CA PHE A 72 7.71 -2.00 -4.65
C PHE A 72 8.83 -2.73 -3.91
N SER A 73 9.74 -1.95 -3.35
CA SER A 73 10.84 -2.38 -2.50
C SER A 73 10.80 -1.63 -1.17
N ASP A 74 11.43 -2.21 -0.15
CA ASP A 74 11.42 -1.66 1.19
C ASP A 74 12.07 -0.27 1.25
N LEU A 75 11.53 0.59 2.12
CA LEU A 75 12.00 1.95 2.30
C LEU A 75 13.46 2.01 2.79
N PHE A 76 13.88 1.06 3.63
CA PHE A 76 15.17 1.11 4.31
C PHE A 76 16.25 0.21 3.71
N HIS A 77 15.92 -0.68 2.76
CA HIS A 77 16.91 -1.54 2.09
C HIS A 77 16.40 -2.12 0.76
N ASP A 78 17.34 -2.52 -0.10
CA ASP A 78 17.05 -3.12 -1.42
C ASP A 78 16.83 -4.64 -1.40
N ARG A 79 16.83 -5.26 -0.22
CA ARG A 79 16.67 -6.71 -0.09
C ARG A 79 15.19 -7.13 -0.24
N PRO A 80 14.93 -8.33 -0.78
CA PRO A 80 13.59 -8.90 -0.83
C PRO A 80 12.99 -9.05 0.59
N PRO A 81 11.65 -9.15 0.71
CA PRO A 81 10.66 -9.33 -0.36
C PRO A 81 10.35 -8.05 -1.14
N TYR A 82 9.95 -8.23 -2.41
CA TYR A 82 9.35 -7.18 -3.23
C TYR A 82 7.84 -7.41 -3.35
N LEU A 83 7.07 -6.35 -3.50
CA LEU A 83 5.62 -6.42 -3.66
C LEU A 83 5.23 -5.92 -5.04
N LYS A 84 4.53 -6.73 -5.81
CA LYS A 84 3.96 -6.31 -7.10
C LYS A 84 2.69 -5.50 -6.85
N GLY A 85 2.52 -4.42 -7.60
CA GLY A 85 1.33 -3.56 -7.56
C GLY A 85 0.68 -3.43 -8.92
N GLU A 86 -0.66 -3.37 -8.95
CA GLU A 86 -1.44 -3.03 -10.15
C GLU A 86 -2.37 -1.86 -9.86
N TYR A 87 -2.33 -0.85 -10.72
CA TYR A 87 -3.20 0.31 -10.68
C TYR A 87 -4.06 0.37 -11.94
N ASP A 88 -5.35 0.09 -11.80
CA ASP A 88 -6.27 -0.07 -12.93
C ASP A 88 -6.75 1.29 -13.47
N ALA A 89 -6.72 1.45 -14.80
CA ALA A 89 -7.10 2.67 -15.49
C ALA A 89 -8.55 3.08 -15.22
N SER A 90 -9.46 2.14 -14.92
CA SER A 90 -10.82 2.47 -14.49
C SER A 90 -10.85 3.30 -13.19
N ILE A 91 -9.80 3.19 -12.36
CA ILE A 91 -9.66 3.92 -11.10
C ILE A 91 -9.04 5.30 -11.35
N TRP A 92 -7.98 5.41 -12.17
CA TRP A 92 -7.20 6.64 -12.28
C TRP A 92 -7.39 7.45 -13.56
N LYS A 93 -7.85 6.83 -14.65
CA LYS A 93 -8.00 7.51 -15.95
C LYS A 93 -9.26 8.38 -16.03
N GLN A 94 -10.02 8.46 -14.94
CA GLN A 94 -11.18 9.34 -14.84
C GLN A 94 -10.79 10.83 -14.90
N VAL A 95 -9.56 11.17 -14.47
CA VAL A 95 -9.04 12.56 -14.46
C VAL A 95 -7.55 12.53 -14.79
N GLU A 96 -7.03 13.49 -15.56
CA GLU A 96 -5.63 13.55 -16.01
C GLU A 96 -4.57 13.63 -14.89
N LEU A 97 -4.98 13.81 -13.64
CA LEU A 97 -4.13 13.84 -12.45
C LEU A 97 -3.26 12.59 -12.31
N TYR A 98 -3.66 11.45 -12.89
CA TYR A 98 -2.85 10.23 -12.89
C TYR A 98 -1.44 10.42 -13.47
N ASN A 99 -1.22 11.39 -14.37
CA ASN A 99 0.12 11.68 -14.89
C ASN A 99 1.01 12.32 -13.83
N TYR A 100 0.43 13.16 -12.98
CA TYR A 100 1.12 13.78 -11.85
C TYR A 100 1.35 12.76 -10.73
N ASP A 101 0.32 12.00 -10.37
CA ASP A 101 0.31 11.08 -9.24
C ASP A 101 1.12 9.81 -9.49
N SER A 102 0.87 9.13 -10.61
CA SER A 102 1.48 7.84 -10.93
C SER A 102 2.44 7.87 -12.13
N GLY A 103 2.32 8.86 -13.00
CA GLY A 103 3.14 8.96 -14.23
C GLY A 103 4.62 9.23 -13.96
N ARG A 104 4.93 9.94 -12.88
CA ARG A 104 6.32 10.25 -12.46
C ARG A 104 7.17 8.99 -12.26
N PHE A 105 6.56 7.90 -11.81
CA PHE A 105 7.25 6.64 -11.57
C PHE A 105 7.67 5.88 -12.84
N LEU A 106 7.25 6.35 -14.04
CA LEU A 106 7.68 5.76 -15.31
C LEU A 106 9.10 6.16 -15.71
N SER A 107 9.54 7.36 -15.32
CA SER A 107 10.87 7.88 -15.68
C SER A 107 11.89 7.70 -14.57
N LYS A 108 11.46 7.69 -13.29
CA LYS A 108 12.37 7.57 -12.15
C LYS A 108 11.79 6.69 -11.02
N ALA A 109 12.67 5.88 -10.46
CA ALA A 109 12.43 5.13 -9.24
C ALA A 109 12.56 6.06 -8.02
N GLU A 110 11.42 6.47 -7.46
CA GLU A 110 11.37 7.33 -6.26
C GLU A 110 10.53 6.69 -5.15
N MET A 111 10.56 7.32 -3.98
CA MET A 111 9.73 6.92 -2.86
C MET A 111 8.27 7.30 -3.15
N CYS A 112 7.36 6.42 -2.73
CA CYS A 112 5.93 6.62 -2.90
C CYS A 112 5.19 6.35 -1.58
N ARG A 113 4.06 7.03 -1.42
CA ARG A 113 2.98 6.58 -0.53
C ARG A 113 1.89 5.99 -1.41
N CYS A 114 1.66 4.70 -1.22
CA CYS A 114 0.72 3.92 -2.00
C CYS A 114 -0.40 3.42 -1.09
N VAL A 115 -1.65 3.71 -1.44
CA VAL A 115 -2.82 3.25 -0.70
C VAL A 115 -3.53 2.18 -1.53
N GLY A 116 -3.80 1.04 -0.91
CA GLY A 116 -4.42 -0.07 -1.62
C GLY A 116 -4.78 -1.26 -0.75
N MET A 117 -5.19 -2.34 -1.39
CA MET A 117 -5.48 -3.61 -0.73
C MET A 117 -4.48 -4.66 -1.21
N ILE A 118 -3.97 -5.48 -0.31
CA ILE A 118 -3.10 -6.61 -0.69
C ILE A 118 -3.94 -7.89 -0.72
N LYS A 119 -3.92 -8.59 -1.86
CA LYS A 119 -4.68 -9.82 -2.09
C LYS A 119 -3.76 -10.88 -2.71
N ARG A 120 -4.23 -12.13 -2.75
CA ARG A 120 -3.58 -13.20 -3.51
C ARG A 120 -4.05 -13.13 -4.96
N ASN A 121 -3.11 -13.14 -5.91
CA ASN A 121 -3.45 -13.28 -7.33
C ASN A 121 -3.71 -14.76 -7.70
N GLU A 122 -3.98 -15.02 -8.98
CA GLU A 122 -4.22 -16.37 -9.52
C GLU A 122 -3.06 -17.34 -9.23
N ASN A 123 -1.83 -16.83 -9.25
CA ASN A 123 -0.61 -17.60 -8.93
C ASN A 123 -0.37 -17.75 -7.42
N LYS A 124 -1.33 -17.37 -6.58
CA LYS A 124 -1.21 -17.33 -5.10
C LYS A 124 -0.05 -16.46 -4.63
N GLU A 125 0.41 -15.48 -5.40
CA GLU A 125 1.38 -14.48 -4.95
C GLU A 125 0.66 -13.31 -4.27
N TRP A 126 1.30 -12.67 -3.31
CA TRP A 126 0.80 -11.42 -2.74
C TRP A 126 0.97 -10.28 -3.75
N MET A 127 -0.13 -9.57 -4.01
CA MET A 127 -0.17 -8.45 -4.95
C MET A 127 -0.99 -7.30 -4.35
N MET A 128 -0.49 -6.08 -4.52
CA MET A 128 -1.18 -4.87 -4.13
C MET A 128 -2.09 -4.39 -5.26
N VAL A 129 -3.38 -4.31 -4.99
CA VAL A 129 -4.34 -3.56 -5.80
C VAL A 129 -4.28 -2.12 -5.34
N VAL A 130 -3.67 -1.27 -6.16
CA VAL A 130 -3.46 0.15 -5.89
C VAL A 130 -4.77 0.90 -6.09
N LEU A 131 -5.15 1.71 -5.11
CA LEU A 131 -6.29 2.63 -5.18
C LEU A 131 -5.80 4.06 -5.41
N ASN A 132 -4.67 4.40 -4.81
CA ASN A 132 -4.01 5.68 -4.99
C ASN A 132 -2.48 5.52 -4.79
N ILE A 133 -1.70 6.33 -5.49
CA ILE A 133 -0.25 6.41 -5.31
C ILE A 133 0.22 7.82 -5.63
N TRP A 134 1.11 8.38 -4.80
CA TRP A 134 1.80 9.63 -5.08
C TRP A 134 3.25 9.55 -4.60
N GLU A 135 4.08 10.44 -5.13
CA GLU A 135 5.46 10.64 -4.68
C GLU A 135 5.47 11.03 -3.20
N ALA A 136 6.42 10.50 -2.45
CA ALA A 136 6.60 10.80 -1.04
C ALA A 136 8.05 11.21 -0.76
N THR A 137 8.21 12.04 0.27
CA THR A 137 9.46 12.57 0.78
C THR A 137 9.72 12.05 2.20
N TRP A 138 10.95 12.19 2.69
CA TRP A 138 11.27 11.78 4.06
C TRP A 138 10.49 12.61 5.09
N GLU A 139 10.13 13.86 4.76
CA GLU A 139 9.26 14.68 5.59
C GLU A 139 7.88 14.04 5.78
N ASP A 140 7.32 13.44 4.73
CA ASP A 140 6.05 12.72 4.83
C ASP A 140 6.16 11.52 5.79
N VAL A 141 7.27 10.78 5.71
CA VAL A 141 7.55 9.63 6.57
C VAL A 141 7.71 10.06 8.02
N ASP A 142 8.47 11.13 8.28
CA ASP A 142 8.71 11.66 9.61
C ASP A 142 7.40 12.19 10.24
N TRP A 143 6.47 12.70 9.44
CA TRP A 143 5.16 13.13 9.93
C TRP A 143 4.26 11.96 10.36
N VAL A 144 4.43 10.78 9.75
CA VAL A 144 3.58 9.60 10.02
C VAL A 144 4.27 8.48 10.80
N GLU A 145 5.55 8.59 11.15
CA GLU A 145 6.24 7.50 11.85
C GLU A 145 5.67 7.24 13.26
N GLY A 146 4.99 8.25 13.84
CA GLY A 146 4.42 8.20 15.19
C GLY A 146 2.96 7.73 15.29
N ILE A 147 2.29 7.41 14.18
CA ILE A 147 0.88 6.97 14.16
C ILE A 147 0.68 5.46 14.16
#